data_AF-A0A3N7DPE0-F1
#
_entry.id   AF-A0A3N7DPE0-F1
#
_cell.length_a   1.000
_cell.length_b   1.000
_cell.length_c   1.000
_cell.angle_alpha   90.00
_cell.angle_beta   90.00
_cell.angle_gamma   90.00
#
_symmetry.space_group_name_H-M   'P 1'
#
loop_
_entity.id
_entity.type
_entity.pdbx_description
1 polymer ?
#
loop_
_entity_poly.entity_id
_entity_poly.type
_entity_poly.pdbx_seq_one_letter_code
_entity_poly.pdbx_strand_id
1 'polypeptide(L)' 'SLAEVVHDTERLLRVTLPPAIELHMQLQAGLPPVLADATQVEQALLNLCTNAVHAIQGQGSERGSIHVE' A
#
# COMPACT_ATOMS: atom_id res chain seq x y z
N SER A 1 -3.72 -4.38 15.36
CA SER A 1 -2.27 -4.67 15.23
C SER A 1 -1.72 -3.99 13.98
N LEU A 2 -0.38 -3.89 13.78
CA LEU A 2 0.17 -3.34 12.52
C LEU A 2 -0.32 -4.14 11.31
N ALA A 3 -0.36 -5.47 11.43
CA ALA A 3 -0.85 -6.36 10.38
C ALA A 3 -2.32 -6.06 10.00
N GLU A 4 -3.19 -5.81 10.98
CA GLU A 4 -4.58 -5.41 10.71
C GLU A 4 -4.66 -4.09 9.93
N VAL A 5 -3.93 -3.06 10.37
CA VAL A 5 -3.94 -1.74 9.70
C VAL A 5 -3.48 -1.89 8.25
N VAL A 6 -2.41 -2.66 8.02
CA VAL A 6 -1.89 -2.90 6.67
C VAL A 6 -2.91 -3.67 5.83
N HIS A 7 -3.58 -4.68 6.39
CA HIS A 7 -4.58 -5.47 5.67
C HIS A 7 -5.85 -4.67 5.33
N ASP A 8 -6.31 -3.80 6.23
CA ASP A 8 -7.44 -2.90 5.94
C ASP A 8 -7.08 -1.91 4.83
N THR A 9 -5.86 -1.36 4.90
CA THR A 9 -5.34 -0.47 3.86
C THR A 9 -5.18 -1.20 2.52
N GLU A 10 -4.72 -2.44 2.52
CA GLU A 10 -4.62 -3.30 1.32
C GLU A 10 -5.96 -3.40 0.60
N ARG A 11 -7.03 -3.71 1.34
CA ARG A 11 -8.38 -3.86 0.77
C ARG A 11 -8.86 -2.58 0.10
N LEU A 12 -8.59 -1.43 0.72
CA LEU A 12 -8.93 -0.12 0.16
C LEU A 12 -8.09 0.19 -1.09
N LEU A 13 -6.79 -0.09 -1.06
CA LEU A 13 -5.90 0.11 -2.21
C LEU A 13 -6.33 -0.76 -3.40
N ARG A 14 -6.68 -2.02 -3.17
CA ARG A 14 -7.11 -2.94 -4.25
C ARG A 14 -8.34 -2.45 -5.02
N VAL A 15 -9.22 -1.64 -4.41
CA VAL A 15 -10.41 -1.09 -5.09
C VAL A 15 -10.19 0.32 -5.67
N THR A 16 -9.14 1.02 -5.24
CA THR A 16 -8.83 2.39 -5.67
C THR A 16 -7.73 2.46 -6.72
N LEU A 17 -6.84 1.46 -6.76
CA LEU A 17 -5.77 1.39 -7.75
C LEU A 17 -6.31 1.17 -9.16
N PRO A 18 -5.67 1.78 -10.19
CA PRO A 18 -5.95 1.46 -11.58
C PRO A 18 -5.79 -0.05 -11.86
N PRO A 19 -6.67 -0.68 -12.67
CA PRO A 19 -6.66 -2.13 -12.89
C PRO A 19 -5.40 -2.66 -13.59
N ALA A 20 -4.61 -1.77 -14.20
CA ALA A 20 -3.34 -2.10 -14.85
C ALA A 20 -2.13 -2.03 -13.90
N ILE A 21 -2.34 -1.62 -12.64
CA ILE A 21 -1.32 -1.59 -11.59
C ILE A 21 -1.54 -2.77 -10.64
N GLU A 22 -0.55 -3.64 -10.55
CA GLU A 22 -0.56 -4.77 -9.62
C GLU A 22 -0.11 -4.33 -8.23
N LEU A 23 -0.82 -4.78 -7.19
CA LEU A 23 -0.43 -4.59 -5.79
C LEU A 23 -0.01 -5.91 -5.14
N HIS A 24 1.24 -5.95 -4.72
CA HIS A 24 1.86 -7.05 -4.00
C HIS A 24 2.14 -6.60 -2.56
N MET A 25 1.50 -7.25 -1.58
CA MET A 25 1.72 -7.00 -0.16
C MET A 25 2.25 -8.24 0.52
N GLN A 26 3.38 -8.11 1.21
CA GLN A 26 4.05 -9.20 1.89
C GLN A 26 4.38 -8.79 3.32
N LEU A 27 3.52 -9.15 4.27
CA LEU A 27 3.80 -8.95 5.69
C LEU A 27 4.49 -10.19 6.25
N GLN A 28 5.62 -9.99 6.93
CA GLN A 28 6.27 -11.08 7.65
C GLN A 28 5.40 -11.59 8.78
N ALA A 29 5.36 -12.91 8.96
CA ALA A 29 4.68 -13.51 10.11
C ALA A 29 5.43 -13.11 11.40
N GLY A 30 4.68 -12.76 12.44
CA GLY A 30 5.25 -12.43 13.74
C GLY A 30 5.93 -11.06 13.81
N LEU A 31 5.49 -10.08 13.02
CA LEU A 31 5.93 -8.70 13.15
C LEU A 31 5.88 -8.24 14.63
N PRO A 32 6.94 -7.60 15.13
CA PRO A 32 6.94 -7.11 16.49
C PRO A 32 5.86 -6.02 16.67
N PRO A 33 5.28 -5.91 17.87
CA PRO A 33 4.36 -4.81 18.16
C PRO A 33 5.09 -3.48 18.04
N VAL A 34 4.40 -2.48 17.48
CA VAL A 34 4.89 -1.11 17.34
C VAL A 34 3.97 -0.16 18.09
N LEU A 35 4.55 0.87 18.70
CA LEU A 35 3.80 1.98 19.28
C LEU A 35 3.59 3.04 18.21
N ALA A 36 2.47 2.97 17.51
CA ALA A 36 2.09 3.91 16.46
C ALA A 36 0.59 4.18 16.50
N ASP A 37 0.19 5.34 16.00
CA ASP A 37 -1.22 5.64 15.72
C ASP A 37 -1.62 4.91 14.43
N ALA A 38 -2.66 4.07 14.53
CA ALA A 38 -3.15 3.27 13.41
C ALA A 38 -3.58 4.13 12.21
N THR A 39 -4.24 5.25 12.46
CA THR A 39 -4.71 6.18 11.41
C THR A 39 -3.53 6.80 10.68
N GLN A 40 -2.46 7.16 11.40
CA GLN A 40 -1.25 7.71 10.79
C GLN A 40 -0.54 6.69 9.90
N VAL A 41 -0.50 5.42 10.31
CA VAL A 41 0.09 4.34 9.52
C VAL A 41 -0.73 4.08 8.25
N GLU A 42 -2.06 3.99 8.37
CA GLU A 42 -2.97 3.87 7.22
C GLU A 42 -2.76 5.02 6.22
N GLN A 43 -2.77 6.26 6.70
CA GLN A 43 -2.57 7.44 5.85
C GLN A 43 -1.20 7.44 5.17
N ALA A 44 -0.15 7.02 5.88
CA ALA A 44 1.19 6.91 5.30
C ALA A 44 1.21 5.90 4.15
N LEU A 45 0.63 4.72 4.34
CA LEU A 45 0.53 3.68 3.31
C LEU A 45 -0.26 4.16 2.09
N LEU A 46 -1.40 4.82 2.30
CA LEU A 46 -2.22 5.40 1.22
C LEU A 46 -1.44 6.44 0.41
N ASN A 47 -0.75 7.35 1.10
CA ASN A 47 0.04 8.40 0.46
C ASN A 47 1.20 7.81 -0.37
N LEU A 48 1.91 6.83 0.18
CA LEU A 48 3.01 6.17 -0.51
C LEU A 48 2.53 5.43 -1.76
N CYS A 49 1.42 4.69 -1.67
CA CYS A 49 0.86 3.98 -2.81
C CYS A 49 0.33 4.96 -3.88
N THR A 50 -0.31 6.05 -3.47
CA THR A 50 -0.75 7.12 -4.38
C THR A 50 0.43 7.73 -5.12
N ASN A 51 1.53 8.02 -4.44
CA ASN A 51 2.76 8.52 -5.05
C ASN A 51 3.36 7.52 -6.04
N ALA A 52 3.32 6.21 -5.72
CA ALA A 52 3.78 5.17 -6.63
C ALA A 52 2.94 5.10 -7.92
N VAL A 53 1.62 5.22 -7.82
CA VAL A 53 0.72 5.32 -8.99
C VAL A 53 1.08 6.52 -9.85
N HIS A 54 1.21 7.70 -9.24
CA HIS A 54 1.58 8.92 -9.97
C HIS A 54 2.94 8.78 -10.67
N ALA A 55 3.91 8.13 -10.02
CA ALA A 55 5.21 7.88 -10.62
C ALA A 55 5.10 6.96 -11.85
N ILE A 56 4.36 5.84 -11.76
CA ILE A 56 4.14 4.90 -12.88
C ILE A 56 3.47 5.62 -14.07
N GLN A 57 2.39 6.35 -13.81
CA GLN A 57 1.65 7.08 -14.83
C GLN A 57 2.44 8.25 -15.43
N GLY A 58 3.25 8.93 -14.60
CA GLY A 58 4.11 10.04 -15.03
C GLY A 58 5.22 9.62 -15.99
N GLN A 59 5.59 8.33 -16.02
CA GLN A 59 6.51 7.76 -17.03
C GLN A 59 5.80 7.45 -18.37
N GLY A 60 4.50 7.74 -18.48
CA GLY A 60 3.69 7.35 -19.64
C GLY A 60 3.35 5.86 -19.68
N SER A 61 3.63 5.10 -18.61
CA SER A 61 3.25 3.71 -18.50
C SER A 61 1.85 3.56 -17.91
N GLU A 62 1.00 2.81 -18.58
CA GLU A 62 -0.32 2.44 -18.05
C GLU A 62 -0.24 1.23 -17.10
N ARG A 63 0.87 0.48 -17.14
CA ARG A 63 1.08 -0.73 -16.34
C ARG A 63 2.22 -0.57 -15.35
N GLY A 64 2.11 -1.21 -14.19
CA GLY A 64 3.18 -1.25 -13.21
C GLY A 64 2.85 -2.16 -12.04
N SER A 65 3.77 -2.23 -11.08
CA SER A 65 3.59 -3.01 -9.86
C SER A 65 4.07 -2.22 -8.64
N ILE A 66 3.31 -2.28 -7.56
CA ILE A 66 3.66 -1.73 -6.25
C ILE A 66 3.92 -2.92 -5.32
N HIS A 67 5.06 -2.90 -4.63
CA HIS A 67 5.46 -3.93 -3.66
C HIS A 67 5.60 -3.29 -2.28
N VAL A 68 4.97 -3.89 -1.28
CA VAL A 68 5.04 -3.47 0.14
C VAL A 68 5.50 -4.66 0.97
N GLU A 69 6.63 -4.52 1.67
CA GLU A 69 7.29 -5.58 2.46
C GLU A 69 7.79 -5.08 3.83
#